data_AF-A0A4V6M996-F1
#
_entry.id   AF-A0A4V6M996-F1
#
_cell.length_a   1.000
_cell.length_b   1.000
_cell.length_c   1.000
_cell.angle_alpha   90.00
_cell.angle_beta   90.00
_cell.angle_gamma   90.00
#
_symmetry.space_group_name_H-M   'P 1'
#
loop_
_entity.id
_entity.type
_entity.pdbx_description
1 polymer ?
#
loop_
_entity_poly.entity_id
_entity_poly.type
_entity_poly.pdbx_seq_one_letter_code
_entity_poly.pdbx_strand_id
1 'polypeptide(L)'
;MSKELCEKINFADENVVFDPESQNYKFNDEILKAYCPNKNCDSESLKLSSSFVGLLENFRSIDNEKSEDDKLSQYAILWFSSKIKENTKIDIEKNTMYDIFTQNEWFSEHSESINNKKDIMGLHFIYLNNLYKFLKGICDTINKCKSSSNPTECQESAEKCGELYRTCLITFPWKEICNPYCSVLSNLKKDYDKFRKNHNDKNLPELKPPEGRESCESFCKSKQESKVEEPTNEVSEIVTPTVVSLPDSSVTTTSINNGNKLPYIAVPLVLIPIILGISYKYLTPVWRKKAKRKAMKKIINLSDQKKA
;
A
#
# COMPACT_ATOMS: atom_id res chain seq x y z
N MET A 1 -19.08 -4.57 -4.82
CA MET A 1 -18.90 -3.24 -5.44
C MET A 1 -20.07 -2.96 -6.36
N SER A 2 -20.79 -1.86 -6.12
CA SER A 2 -21.89 -1.40 -6.96
C SER A 2 -21.43 -0.25 -7.88
N LYS A 3 -22.29 0.16 -8.82
CA LYS A 3 -22.04 1.35 -9.65
C LYS A 3 -22.09 2.62 -8.81
N GLU A 4 -23.06 2.72 -7.92
CA GLU A 4 -23.21 3.85 -6.98
C GLU A 4 -21.96 4.03 -6.12
N LEU A 5 -21.36 2.93 -5.61
CA LEU A 5 -20.11 3.01 -4.86
C LEU A 5 -18.97 3.62 -5.70
N CYS A 6 -18.87 3.22 -6.96
CA CYS A 6 -17.89 3.79 -7.90
C CYS A 6 -18.15 5.26 -8.22
N GLU A 7 -19.42 5.67 -8.31
CA GLU A 7 -19.80 7.07 -8.50
C GLU A 7 -19.39 7.92 -7.29
N LYS A 8 -19.48 7.41 -6.06
CA LYS A 8 -18.97 8.12 -4.87
C LYS A 8 -17.45 8.26 -4.84
N ILE A 9 -16.72 7.24 -5.29
CA ILE A 9 -15.26 7.32 -5.43
C ILE A 9 -14.88 8.37 -6.50
N ASN A 10 -15.57 8.35 -7.65
CA ASN A 10 -15.36 9.35 -8.71
C ASN A 10 -15.69 10.77 -8.23
N PHE A 11 -16.79 10.93 -7.49
CA PHE A 11 -17.14 12.20 -6.87
C PHE A 11 -15.99 12.72 -5.98
N ALA A 12 -15.40 11.88 -5.13
CA ALA A 12 -14.28 12.30 -4.30
C ALA A 12 -13.01 12.62 -5.12
N ASP A 13 -12.74 11.89 -6.20
CA ASP A 13 -11.63 12.20 -7.12
C ASP A 13 -11.79 13.56 -7.80
N GLU A 14 -12.98 13.87 -8.28
CA GLU A 14 -13.32 15.09 -9.03
C GLU A 14 -13.44 16.32 -8.12
N ASN A 15 -13.79 16.12 -6.85
CA ASN A 15 -14.03 17.22 -5.91
C ASN A 15 -12.89 17.50 -4.94
N VAL A 16 -11.83 16.67 -4.95
CA VAL A 16 -10.59 16.94 -4.20
C VAL A 16 -9.43 16.94 -5.18
N VAL A 17 -9.11 18.14 -5.68
CA VAL A 17 -8.12 18.32 -6.76
C VAL A 17 -6.88 18.98 -6.19
N PHE A 18 -5.74 18.30 -6.32
CA PHE A 18 -4.44 18.89 -5.99
C PHE A 18 -3.96 19.82 -7.11
N ASP A 19 -3.57 21.03 -6.75
CA ASP A 19 -2.95 22.01 -7.64
C ASP A 19 -1.42 21.99 -7.43
N PRO A 20 -0.62 21.49 -8.40
CA PRO A 20 0.82 21.41 -8.27
C PRO A 20 1.53 22.77 -8.18
N GLU A 21 0.94 23.85 -8.68
CA GLU A 21 1.57 25.18 -8.66
C GLU A 21 1.47 25.80 -7.28
N SER A 22 0.26 25.82 -6.72
CA SER A 22 0.03 26.33 -5.36
C SER A 22 0.40 25.32 -4.28
N GLN A 23 0.57 24.04 -4.66
CA GLN A 23 0.80 22.90 -3.76
C GLN A 23 -0.29 22.78 -2.69
N ASN A 24 -1.55 23.01 -3.11
CA ASN A 24 -2.73 22.99 -2.25
C ASN A 24 -3.86 22.19 -2.92
N TYR A 25 -4.78 21.63 -2.12
CA TYR A 25 -6.02 21.02 -2.56
C TYR A 25 -7.12 22.08 -2.70
N LYS A 26 -7.93 21.90 -3.74
CA LYS A 26 -9.14 22.68 -4.00
C LYS A 26 -10.35 21.76 -3.90
N PHE A 27 -11.43 22.29 -3.34
CA PHE A 27 -12.74 21.69 -3.39
C PHE A 27 -13.51 22.27 -4.57
N ASN A 28 -13.85 21.42 -5.53
CA ASN A 28 -14.74 21.82 -6.63
C ASN A 28 -16.20 21.87 -6.16
N ASP A 29 -16.54 21.08 -5.13
CA ASP A 29 -17.82 21.11 -4.44
C ASP A 29 -17.60 21.40 -2.95
N GLU A 30 -18.26 22.45 -2.45
CA GLU A 30 -18.16 22.89 -1.07
C GLU A 30 -18.85 21.96 -0.06
N ILE A 31 -19.62 20.94 -0.51
CA ILE A 31 -20.25 19.96 0.38
C ILE A 31 -19.23 19.26 1.29
N LEU A 32 -18.00 19.07 0.81
CA LEU A 32 -16.91 18.50 1.59
C LEU A 32 -16.47 19.40 2.75
N LYS A 33 -16.87 20.68 2.78
CA LYS A 33 -16.64 21.58 3.92
C LYS A 33 -17.51 21.24 5.13
N ALA A 34 -18.60 20.49 4.94
CA ALA A 34 -19.50 20.11 6.03
C ALA A 34 -18.78 19.28 7.12
N TYR A 35 -17.75 18.53 6.73
CA TYR A 35 -16.95 17.67 7.62
C TYR A 35 -15.66 18.35 8.12
N CYS A 36 -15.55 19.67 7.94
CA CYS A 36 -14.47 20.46 8.50
C CYS A 36 -14.84 20.96 9.90
N PRO A 37 -13.88 21.11 10.82
CA PRO A 37 -14.08 21.84 12.06
C PRO A 37 -14.63 23.25 11.79
N ASN A 38 -15.77 23.60 12.40
CA ASN A 38 -16.47 24.88 12.15
C ASN A 38 -16.73 25.19 10.66
N LYS A 39 -16.87 24.17 9.81
CA LYS A 39 -16.97 24.28 8.33
C LYS A 39 -15.77 24.96 7.67
N ASN A 40 -14.61 24.93 8.33
CA ASN A 40 -13.40 25.56 7.87
C ASN A 40 -12.24 24.56 7.71
N CYS A 41 -11.72 24.42 6.48
CA CYS A 41 -10.61 23.56 6.13
C CYS A 41 -9.41 24.38 5.62
N ASP A 42 -8.86 25.23 6.48
CA ASP A 42 -7.75 26.10 6.12
C ASP A 42 -6.49 25.31 5.75
N SER A 43 -6.19 24.22 6.46
CA SER A 43 -5.00 23.40 6.21
C SER A 43 -5.25 22.27 5.20
N GLU A 44 -4.19 21.84 4.53
CA GLU A 44 -4.23 20.71 3.59
C GLU A 44 -4.63 19.40 4.27
N SER A 45 -4.14 19.18 5.48
CA SER A 45 -4.52 18.04 6.32
C SER A 45 -6.02 18.04 6.65
N LEU A 46 -6.59 19.20 6.97
CA LEU A 46 -8.02 19.33 7.23
C LEU A 46 -8.85 19.09 5.97
N LYS A 47 -8.43 19.62 4.81
CA LYS A 47 -9.11 19.34 3.54
C LYS A 47 -9.16 17.84 3.27
N LEU A 48 -8.00 17.17 3.32
CA LEU A 48 -7.89 15.73 3.07
C LEU A 48 -8.71 14.90 4.06
N SER A 49 -8.60 15.17 5.36
CA SER A 49 -9.34 14.44 6.39
C SER A 49 -10.85 14.67 6.30
N SER A 50 -11.30 15.90 6.06
CA SER A 50 -12.72 16.23 5.85
C SER A 50 -13.29 15.48 4.65
N SER A 51 -12.55 15.44 3.54
CA SER A 51 -12.96 14.69 2.36
C SER A 51 -13.02 13.18 2.60
N PHE A 52 -12.08 12.65 3.39
CA PHE A 52 -12.11 11.25 3.78
C PHE A 52 -13.35 10.91 4.62
N VAL A 53 -13.70 11.74 5.61
CA VAL A 53 -14.96 11.58 6.37
C VAL A 53 -16.17 11.64 5.43
N GLY A 54 -16.22 12.64 4.55
CA GLY A 54 -17.30 12.77 3.58
C GLY A 54 -17.44 11.56 2.65
N LEU A 55 -16.33 10.91 2.29
CA LEU A 55 -16.37 9.67 1.50
C LEU A 55 -16.93 8.49 2.31
N LEU A 56 -16.54 8.35 3.58
CA LEU A 56 -17.08 7.32 4.48
C LEU A 56 -18.60 7.48 4.67
N GLU A 57 -19.07 8.69 4.91
CA GLU A 57 -20.50 8.98 5.05
C GLU A 57 -21.27 8.69 3.76
N ASN A 58 -20.70 9.04 2.61
CA ASN A 58 -21.27 8.68 1.32
C ASN A 58 -21.36 7.16 1.12
N PHE A 59 -20.36 6.39 1.57
CA PHE A 59 -20.40 4.94 1.50
C PHE A 59 -21.47 4.33 2.41
N ARG A 60 -21.60 4.83 3.65
CA ARG A 60 -22.65 4.41 4.60
C ARG A 60 -24.06 4.67 4.07
N SER A 61 -24.24 5.73 3.28
CA SER A 61 -25.54 6.03 2.66
C SER A 61 -26.00 5.01 1.60
N ILE A 62 -25.06 4.24 1.03
CA ILE A 62 -25.36 3.24 -0.01
C ILE A 62 -25.75 1.89 0.62
N ASP A 63 -25.10 1.52 1.72
CA ASP A 63 -25.25 0.22 2.34
C ASP A 63 -25.56 0.37 3.84
N ASN A 64 -26.79 0.06 4.23
CA ASN A 64 -27.23 0.10 5.63
C ASN A 64 -26.73 -1.14 6.42
N GLU A 65 -26.06 -2.10 5.78
CA GLU A 65 -25.48 -3.26 6.46
C GLU A 65 -24.09 -2.93 7.03
N LYS A 66 -24.02 -2.81 8.36
CA LYS A 66 -22.78 -2.66 9.15
C LYS A 66 -21.68 -3.68 8.81
N SER A 67 -22.01 -4.79 8.18
CA SER A 67 -21.06 -5.85 7.82
C SER A 67 -20.09 -5.45 6.69
N GLU A 68 -20.45 -4.47 5.85
CA GLU A 68 -19.57 -3.96 4.78
C GLU A 68 -18.71 -2.75 5.20
N ASP A 69 -18.98 -2.14 6.36
CA ASP A 69 -18.27 -0.93 6.85
C ASP A 69 -16.75 -1.10 6.87
N ASP A 70 -16.30 -2.29 7.23
CA ASP A 70 -14.89 -2.66 7.31
C ASP A 70 -14.19 -2.63 5.95
N LYS A 71 -14.89 -3.07 4.90
CA LYS A 71 -14.42 -3.06 3.51
C LYS A 71 -14.51 -1.67 2.91
N LEU A 72 -15.58 -0.94 3.16
CA LEU A 72 -15.77 0.43 2.67
C LEU A 72 -14.72 1.38 3.24
N SER A 73 -14.38 1.22 4.52
CA SER A 73 -13.27 1.94 5.16
C SER A 73 -11.92 1.65 4.47
N GLN A 74 -11.67 0.41 4.05
CA GLN A 74 -10.46 0.08 3.29
C GLN A 74 -10.41 0.86 1.97
N TYR A 75 -11.52 0.96 1.24
CA TYR A 75 -11.56 1.68 -0.04
C TYR A 75 -11.37 3.18 0.12
N ALA A 76 -11.93 3.76 1.18
CA ALA A 76 -11.66 5.15 1.54
C ALA A 76 -10.16 5.37 1.83
N ILE A 77 -9.49 4.42 2.51
CA ILE A 77 -8.05 4.52 2.81
C ILE A 77 -7.22 4.45 1.52
N LEU A 78 -7.61 3.62 0.56
CA LEU A 78 -6.95 3.55 -0.75
C LEU A 78 -7.05 4.90 -1.48
N TRP A 79 -8.24 5.50 -1.51
CA TRP A 79 -8.46 6.83 -2.07
C TRP A 79 -7.60 7.88 -1.35
N PHE A 80 -7.58 7.86 -0.03
CA PHE A 80 -6.84 8.80 0.80
C PHE A 80 -5.33 8.75 0.57
N SER A 81 -4.76 7.54 0.55
CA SER A 81 -3.35 7.31 0.18
C SER A 81 -3.02 7.89 -1.19
N SER A 82 -3.95 7.75 -2.15
CA SER A 82 -3.74 8.27 -3.51
C SER A 82 -3.64 9.78 -3.54
N LYS A 83 -4.51 10.46 -2.78
CA LYS A 83 -4.52 11.92 -2.68
C LYS A 83 -3.30 12.45 -1.93
N ILE A 84 -2.92 11.84 -0.81
CA ILE A 84 -1.72 12.24 -0.06
C ILE A 84 -0.46 12.17 -0.93
N LYS A 85 -0.36 11.13 -1.76
CA LYS A 85 0.78 10.96 -2.69
C LYS A 85 0.93 12.11 -3.68
N GLU A 86 -0.15 12.80 -4.04
CA GLU A 86 -0.10 13.94 -4.96
C GLU A 86 0.66 15.13 -4.35
N ASN A 87 0.60 15.29 -3.03
CA ASN A 87 1.20 16.43 -2.34
C ASN A 87 2.64 16.15 -1.89
N THR A 88 3.58 16.72 -2.65
CA THR A 88 5.02 16.56 -2.40
C THR A 88 5.55 17.23 -1.12
N LYS A 89 4.75 18.10 -0.48
CA LYS A 89 5.10 18.72 0.81
C LYS A 89 4.82 17.81 2.00
N ILE A 90 3.97 16.79 1.83
CA ILE A 90 3.66 15.85 2.89
C ILE A 90 4.78 14.80 2.93
N ASP A 91 5.46 14.71 4.07
CA ASP A 91 6.44 13.64 4.29
C ASP A 91 5.70 12.32 4.50
N ILE A 92 6.02 11.31 3.69
CA ILE A 92 5.27 10.05 3.65
C ILE A 92 6.00 9.00 4.48
N GLU A 93 5.65 8.95 5.77
CA GLU A 93 6.10 7.96 6.73
C GLU A 93 4.98 6.99 7.12
N LYS A 94 5.32 5.95 7.89
CA LYS A 94 4.41 4.84 8.28
C LYS A 94 3.14 5.29 9.02
N ASN A 95 3.08 6.50 9.60
CA ASN A 95 1.89 6.98 10.31
C ASN A 95 1.26 8.24 9.71
N THR A 96 1.85 8.81 8.65
CA THR A 96 1.41 10.09 8.08
C THR A 96 -0.08 10.14 7.80
N MET A 97 -0.65 9.09 7.20
CA MET A 97 -2.09 9.03 6.93
C MET A 97 -2.93 9.10 8.20
N TYR A 98 -2.57 8.30 9.20
CA TYR A 98 -3.29 8.25 10.48
C TYR A 98 -3.19 9.61 11.20
N ASP A 99 -1.99 10.20 11.23
CA ASP A 99 -1.74 11.48 11.90
C ASP A 99 -2.49 12.64 11.21
N ILE A 100 -2.54 12.66 9.87
CA ILE A 100 -3.35 13.64 9.11
C ILE A 100 -4.83 13.48 9.47
N PHE A 101 -5.33 12.24 9.49
CA PHE A 101 -6.75 11.99 9.75
C PHE A 101 -7.16 12.38 11.18
N THR A 102 -6.32 12.09 12.18
CA THR A 102 -6.59 12.41 13.59
C THR A 102 -6.63 13.91 13.92
N GLN A 103 -6.20 14.78 13.00
CA GLN A 103 -6.31 16.23 13.18
C GLN A 103 -7.75 16.76 13.03
N ASN A 104 -8.65 15.97 12.46
CA ASN A 104 -10.04 16.35 12.27
C ASN A 104 -10.88 15.97 13.49
N GLU A 105 -11.70 16.89 14.00
CA GLU A 105 -12.56 16.65 15.16
C GLU A 105 -13.59 15.52 14.95
N TRP A 106 -14.03 15.32 13.69
CA TRP A 106 -14.91 14.22 13.27
C TRP A 106 -14.25 12.84 13.36
N PHE A 107 -12.94 12.78 13.63
CA PHE A 107 -12.23 11.54 13.97
C PHE A 107 -12.92 10.79 15.11
N SER A 108 -13.38 11.52 16.14
CA SER A 108 -13.99 10.90 17.33
C SER A 108 -15.18 10.00 16.98
N GLU A 109 -16.04 10.45 16.07
CA GLU A 109 -17.21 9.72 15.58
C GLU A 109 -16.86 8.49 14.72
N HIS A 110 -15.66 8.47 14.13
CA HIS A 110 -15.16 7.41 13.26
C HIS A 110 -14.02 6.61 13.89
N SER A 111 -13.72 6.85 15.17
CA SER A 111 -12.50 6.40 15.80
C SER A 111 -12.40 4.88 15.84
N GLU A 112 -13.50 4.17 16.13
CA GLU A 112 -13.52 2.71 16.14
C GLU A 112 -13.23 2.11 14.75
N SER A 113 -13.94 2.57 13.72
CA SER A 113 -13.78 2.04 12.35
C SER A 113 -12.40 2.35 11.77
N ILE A 114 -11.73 3.41 12.23
CA ILE A 114 -10.44 3.83 11.71
C ILE A 114 -9.25 3.31 12.53
N ASN A 115 -9.36 3.25 13.85
CA ASN A 115 -8.33 2.67 14.71
C ASN A 115 -8.05 1.22 14.31
N ASN A 116 -9.10 0.46 14.00
CA ASN A 116 -9.01 -0.92 13.53
C ASN A 116 -8.39 -1.06 12.13
N LYS A 117 -8.12 0.04 11.43
CA LYS A 117 -7.50 0.08 10.09
C LYS A 117 -6.16 0.82 10.08
N LYS A 118 -5.62 1.19 11.24
CA LYS A 118 -4.32 1.85 11.37
C LYS A 118 -3.19 1.06 10.69
N ASP A 119 -3.21 -0.27 10.77
CA ASP A 119 -2.20 -1.11 10.12
C ASP A 119 -2.26 -1.02 8.58
N ILE A 120 -3.44 -0.76 8.00
CA ILE A 120 -3.60 -0.58 6.56
C ILE A 120 -3.04 0.79 6.16
N MET A 121 -3.35 1.82 6.93
CA MET A 121 -2.75 3.16 6.76
C MET A 121 -1.22 3.13 6.97
N GLY A 122 -0.70 2.12 7.68
CA GLY A 122 0.74 1.92 7.84
C GLY A 122 1.44 1.25 6.66
N LEU A 123 0.70 0.79 5.65
CA LEU A 123 1.30 0.21 4.45
C LEU A 123 1.92 1.30 3.59
N HIS A 124 3.05 0.96 2.96
CA HIS A 124 3.73 1.88 2.06
C HIS A 124 2.82 2.33 0.92
N PHE A 125 2.76 3.65 0.67
CA PHE A 125 1.85 4.28 -0.29
C PHE A 125 1.92 3.69 -1.69
N ILE A 126 3.07 3.18 -2.14
CA ILE A 126 3.19 2.52 -3.45
C ILE A 126 2.22 1.34 -3.54
N TYR A 127 2.10 0.54 -2.49
CA TYR A 127 1.23 -0.64 -2.46
C TYR A 127 -0.24 -0.24 -2.36
N LEU A 128 -0.57 0.71 -1.50
CA LEU A 128 -1.93 1.26 -1.40
C LEU A 128 -2.38 1.92 -2.71
N ASN A 129 -1.50 2.62 -3.40
CA ASN A 129 -1.84 3.26 -4.66
C ASN A 129 -2.00 2.25 -5.81
N ASN A 130 -1.28 1.14 -5.79
CA ASN A 130 -1.53 0.05 -6.74
C ASN A 130 -2.90 -0.59 -6.47
N LEU A 131 -3.27 -0.80 -5.20
CA LEU A 131 -4.61 -1.25 -4.83
C LEU A 131 -5.68 -0.22 -5.24
N TYR A 132 -5.42 1.07 -5.09
CA TYR A 132 -6.35 2.12 -5.53
C TYR A 132 -6.56 2.12 -7.05
N LYS A 133 -5.48 1.96 -7.82
CA LYS A 133 -5.59 1.78 -9.28
C LYS A 133 -6.42 0.55 -9.63
N PHE A 134 -6.22 -0.56 -8.94
CA PHE A 134 -7.03 -1.76 -9.13
C PHE A 134 -8.51 -1.52 -8.79
N LEU A 135 -8.80 -0.85 -7.67
CA LEU A 135 -10.15 -0.40 -7.31
C LEU A 135 -10.80 0.42 -8.45
N LYS A 136 -10.08 1.40 -9.00
CA LYS A 136 -10.55 2.19 -10.16
C LYS A 136 -10.76 1.33 -11.41
N GLY A 137 -9.88 0.37 -11.70
CA GLY A 137 -10.03 -0.56 -12.81
C GLY A 137 -11.29 -1.44 -12.69
N ILE A 138 -11.68 -1.83 -11.46
CA ILE A 138 -12.96 -2.52 -11.21
C ILE A 138 -14.11 -1.57 -11.54
N CYS A 139 -14.07 -0.33 -11.07
CA CYS A 139 -15.10 0.67 -11.34
C CYS A 139 -15.26 0.99 -12.84
N ASP A 140 -14.16 1.15 -13.56
CA ASP A 140 -14.17 1.37 -15.01
C ASP A 140 -14.83 0.20 -15.74
N THR A 141 -14.52 -1.03 -15.31
CA THR A 141 -15.14 -2.25 -15.86
C THR A 141 -16.64 -2.28 -15.58
N ILE A 142 -17.07 -1.99 -14.35
CA ILE A 142 -18.48 -1.93 -13.98
C ILE A 142 -19.24 -0.92 -14.86
N ASN A 143 -18.66 0.27 -15.04
CA ASN A 143 -19.27 1.35 -15.80
C ASN A 143 -19.42 0.97 -17.28
N LYS A 144 -18.33 0.55 -17.93
CA LYS A 144 -18.31 0.21 -19.37
C LYS A 144 -19.15 -1.01 -19.70
N CYS A 145 -19.19 -1.99 -18.80
CA CYS A 145 -20.00 -3.18 -19.01
C CYS A 145 -21.49 -2.91 -18.79
N LYS A 146 -21.89 -2.00 -17.90
CA LYS A 146 -23.32 -1.68 -17.67
C LYS A 146 -23.92 -0.81 -18.77
N SER A 147 -23.15 0.08 -19.38
CA SER A 147 -23.54 0.76 -20.62
C SER A 147 -23.53 -0.25 -21.76
N SER A 148 -24.64 -0.95 -21.96
CA SER A 148 -24.85 -2.10 -22.86
C SER A 148 -24.49 -1.90 -24.34
N SER A 149 -23.91 -0.77 -24.72
CA SER A 149 -23.71 -0.34 -26.11
C SER A 149 -22.42 -0.85 -26.75
N ASN A 150 -21.40 -1.27 -26.00
CA ASN A 150 -20.12 -1.72 -26.58
C ASN A 150 -19.48 -2.91 -25.83
N PRO A 151 -19.78 -4.17 -26.24
CA PRO A 151 -19.18 -5.37 -25.65
C PRO A 151 -17.65 -5.39 -25.70
N THR A 152 -17.05 -4.80 -26.74
CA THR A 152 -15.58 -4.73 -26.91
C THR A 152 -14.94 -3.88 -25.81
N GLU A 153 -15.48 -2.69 -25.54
CA GLU A 153 -14.96 -1.81 -24.47
C GLU A 153 -15.08 -2.44 -23.08
N CYS A 154 -16.14 -3.20 -22.83
CA CYS A 154 -16.34 -3.95 -21.59
C CYS A 154 -15.24 -5.00 -21.41
N GLN A 155 -14.95 -5.79 -22.46
CA GLN A 155 -13.89 -6.80 -22.44
C GLN A 155 -12.50 -6.18 -22.24
N GLU A 156 -12.14 -5.18 -23.04
CA GLU A 156 -10.86 -4.49 -22.92
C GLU A 156 -10.65 -3.87 -21.53
N SER A 157 -11.71 -3.33 -20.93
CA SER A 157 -11.65 -2.80 -19.55
C SER A 157 -11.42 -3.90 -18.53
N ALA A 158 -12.09 -5.05 -18.70
CA ALA A 158 -11.93 -6.19 -17.81
C ALA A 158 -10.53 -6.82 -17.91
N GLU A 159 -9.94 -6.87 -19.11
CA GLU A 159 -8.56 -7.30 -19.33
C GLU A 159 -7.56 -6.38 -18.63
N LYS A 160 -7.69 -5.05 -18.81
CA LYS A 160 -6.89 -4.04 -18.08
C LYS A 160 -7.03 -4.17 -16.57
N CYS A 161 -8.23 -4.44 -16.08
CA CYS A 161 -8.46 -4.71 -14.66
C CYS A 161 -7.66 -5.94 -14.17
N GLY A 162 -7.58 -6.99 -15.00
CA GLY A 162 -6.71 -8.15 -14.78
C GLY A 162 -5.23 -7.82 -14.66
N GLU A 163 -4.72 -6.89 -15.48
CA GLU A 163 -3.33 -6.42 -15.42
C GLU A 163 -3.05 -5.64 -14.12
N LEU A 164 -3.99 -4.80 -13.68
CA LEU A 164 -3.90 -4.05 -12.42
C LEU A 164 -3.87 -4.99 -11.21
N TYR A 165 -4.68 -6.05 -11.23
CA TYR A 165 -4.64 -7.11 -10.23
C TYR A 165 -3.25 -7.79 -10.17
N ARG A 166 -2.69 -8.17 -11.33
CA ARG A 166 -1.35 -8.78 -11.40
C ARG A 166 -0.25 -7.83 -10.90
N THR A 167 -0.38 -6.54 -11.19
CA THR A 167 0.54 -5.49 -10.70
C THR A 167 0.55 -5.43 -9.17
N CYS A 168 -0.62 -5.53 -8.52
CA CYS A 168 -0.73 -5.60 -7.07
C CYS A 168 0.07 -6.78 -6.50
N LEU A 169 -0.05 -7.95 -7.11
CA LEU A 169 0.72 -9.12 -6.71
C LEU A 169 2.23 -8.87 -6.90
N ILE A 170 2.68 -8.41 -8.08
CA ILE A 170 4.12 -8.28 -8.46
C ILE A 170 4.86 -7.29 -7.59
N THR A 171 4.25 -6.15 -7.31
CA THR A 171 4.91 -5.07 -6.60
C THR A 171 5.00 -5.31 -5.09
N PHE A 172 4.12 -6.13 -4.52
CA PHE A 172 4.07 -6.35 -3.08
C PHE A 172 5.19 -7.31 -2.60
N PRO A 173 5.94 -6.97 -1.53
CA PRO A 173 7.03 -7.81 -1.01
C PRO A 173 6.52 -8.86 -0.01
N TRP A 174 5.99 -9.96 -0.55
CA TRP A 174 5.42 -11.11 0.19
C TRP A 174 6.30 -11.69 1.31
N LYS A 175 7.62 -11.51 1.23
CA LYS A 175 8.56 -12.07 2.21
C LYS A 175 8.44 -11.44 3.60
N GLU A 176 7.77 -10.31 3.75
CA GLU A 176 7.77 -9.55 5.02
C GLU A 176 6.37 -9.26 5.58
N ILE A 177 5.33 -9.15 4.75
CA ILE A 177 3.99 -8.71 5.17
C ILE A 177 2.93 -9.58 4.49
N CYS A 178 1.90 -9.99 5.24
CA CYS A 178 0.75 -10.74 4.72
C CYS A 178 -0.53 -9.93 4.92
N ASN A 179 -1.02 -9.89 6.15
CA ASN A 179 -2.07 -8.97 6.55
C ASN A 179 -1.43 -7.64 7.02
N PRO A 180 -2.11 -6.51 6.80
CA PRO A 180 -3.49 -6.40 6.31
C PRO A 180 -3.61 -6.25 4.77
N TYR A 181 -2.50 -6.18 4.02
CA TYR A 181 -2.53 -5.98 2.56
C TYR A 181 -3.37 -7.02 1.82
N CYS A 182 -3.16 -8.31 2.12
CA CYS A 182 -3.91 -9.38 1.48
C CYS A 182 -5.41 -9.29 1.76
N SER A 183 -5.83 -8.83 2.95
CA SER A 183 -7.25 -8.61 3.24
C SER A 183 -7.87 -7.60 2.27
N VAL A 184 -7.19 -6.49 1.98
CA VAL A 184 -7.69 -5.46 1.06
C VAL A 184 -7.74 -5.99 -0.37
N LEU A 185 -6.67 -6.64 -0.84
CA LEU A 185 -6.61 -7.22 -2.18
C LEU A 185 -7.70 -8.29 -2.39
N SER A 186 -7.93 -9.13 -1.38
CA SER A 186 -8.96 -10.18 -1.42
C SER A 186 -10.36 -9.58 -1.55
N ASN A 187 -10.65 -8.50 -0.82
CA ASN A 187 -11.95 -7.82 -0.88
C ASN A 187 -12.21 -7.21 -2.27
N LEU A 188 -11.21 -6.55 -2.86
CA LEU A 188 -11.30 -6.04 -4.23
C LEU A 188 -11.53 -7.17 -5.25
N LYS A 189 -10.78 -8.27 -5.12
CA LYS A 189 -10.94 -9.43 -6.00
C LYS A 189 -12.35 -10.04 -5.88
N LYS A 190 -12.87 -10.21 -4.66
CA LYS A 190 -14.24 -10.71 -4.41
C LYS A 190 -15.29 -9.80 -5.04
N ASP A 191 -15.09 -8.49 -4.97
CA ASP A 191 -15.99 -7.52 -5.59
C ASP A 191 -16.03 -7.65 -7.12
N TYR A 192 -14.87 -7.79 -7.77
CA TYR A 192 -14.81 -8.09 -9.20
C TYR A 192 -15.45 -9.44 -9.53
N ASP A 193 -15.15 -10.50 -8.77
CA ASP A 193 -15.71 -11.84 -9.00
C ASP A 193 -17.23 -11.85 -8.86
N LYS A 194 -17.78 -11.12 -7.87
CA LYS A 194 -19.24 -10.93 -7.70
C LYS A 194 -19.84 -10.23 -8.92
N PHE A 195 -19.20 -9.16 -9.40
CA PHE A 195 -19.65 -8.46 -10.61
C PHE A 195 -19.62 -9.37 -11.85
N ARG A 196 -18.52 -10.11 -12.06
CA ARG A 196 -18.38 -11.07 -13.16
C ARG A 196 -19.48 -12.12 -13.13
N LYS A 197 -19.73 -12.76 -11.99
CA LYS A 197 -20.75 -13.80 -11.84
C LYS A 197 -22.15 -13.29 -12.17
N ASN A 198 -22.45 -12.06 -11.79
CA ASN A 198 -23.73 -11.41 -12.08
C ASN A 198 -23.89 -10.98 -13.56
N HIS A 199 -22.82 -11.02 -14.34
CA HIS A 199 -22.81 -10.69 -15.77
C HIS A 199 -22.11 -11.80 -16.56
N ASN A 200 -22.54 -13.04 -16.32
CA ASN A 200 -21.99 -14.23 -16.95
C ASN A 200 -22.14 -14.21 -18.49
N ASP A 201 -23.20 -13.56 -18.99
CA ASP A 201 -23.46 -13.30 -20.41
C ASP A 201 -22.30 -12.57 -21.11
N LYS A 202 -21.52 -11.78 -20.37
CA LYS A 202 -20.42 -10.99 -20.92
C LYS A 202 -19.12 -11.76 -21.03
N ASN A 203 -19.00 -12.95 -20.46
CA ASN A 203 -17.78 -13.77 -20.47
C ASN A 203 -16.52 -13.01 -20.02
N LEU A 204 -16.62 -12.23 -18.93
CA LEU A 204 -15.47 -11.46 -18.44
C LEU A 204 -14.34 -12.38 -17.95
N PRO A 205 -13.06 -11.99 -18.11
CA PRO A 205 -11.93 -12.79 -17.70
C PRO A 205 -11.89 -13.03 -16.18
N GLU A 206 -11.28 -14.14 -15.78
CA GLU A 206 -10.98 -14.37 -14.37
C GLU A 206 -9.70 -13.66 -13.96
N LEU A 207 -9.69 -13.12 -12.73
CA LEU A 207 -8.48 -12.56 -12.14
C LEU A 207 -7.55 -13.68 -11.67
N LYS A 208 -6.58 -14.03 -12.53
CA LYS A 208 -5.59 -15.06 -12.27
C LYS A 208 -4.24 -14.45 -11.88
N PRO A 209 -3.54 -15.01 -10.87
CA PRO A 209 -2.15 -14.66 -10.59
C PRO A 209 -1.25 -14.85 -11.82
N PRO A 210 -0.08 -14.19 -11.88
CA PRO A 210 0.96 -14.53 -12.85
C PRO A 210 1.37 -16.00 -12.75
N GLU A 211 1.84 -16.58 -13.85
CA GLU A 211 2.35 -17.94 -13.88
C GLU A 211 3.47 -18.15 -12.84
N GLY A 212 3.45 -19.31 -12.18
CA GLY A 212 4.40 -19.64 -11.11
C GLY A 212 4.18 -18.87 -9.81
N ARG A 213 3.06 -18.15 -9.67
CA ARG A 213 2.73 -17.42 -8.45
C ARG A 213 1.39 -17.82 -7.85
N GLU A 214 1.39 -17.98 -6.54
CA GLU A 214 0.19 -18.19 -5.73
C GLU A 214 -0.63 -16.90 -5.53
N SER A 215 -1.87 -17.06 -5.07
CA SER A 215 -2.70 -15.93 -4.64
C SER A 215 -2.25 -15.38 -3.29
N CYS A 216 -2.79 -14.20 -2.91
CA CYS A 216 -2.49 -13.55 -1.63
C CYS A 216 -2.74 -14.48 -0.45
N GLU A 217 -3.90 -15.13 -0.49
CA GLU A 217 -4.41 -15.99 0.55
C GLU A 217 -3.60 -17.30 0.64
N SER A 218 -3.30 -17.94 -0.49
CA SER A 218 -2.56 -19.21 -0.49
C SER A 218 -1.16 -19.07 0.09
N PHE A 219 -0.41 -18.06 -0.35
CA PHE A 219 0.94 -17.82 0.17
C PHE A 219 0.92 -17.46 1.66
N CYS A 220 -0.07 -16.67 2.10
CA CYS A 220 -0.15 -16.26 3.49
C CYS A 220 -0.57 -17.38 4.44
N LYS A 221 -1.37 -18.34 3.96
CA LYS A 221 -1.69 -19.56 4.70
C LYS A 221 -0.47 -20.45 4.88
N SER A 222 0.29 -20.70 3.80
CA SER A 222 1.48 -21.57 3.87
C SER A 222 2.55 -21.02 4.83
N LYS A 223 2.68 -19.69 4.95
CA LYS A 223 3.56 -19.04 5.95
C LYS A 223 3.08 -19.19 7.40
N GLN A 224 1.77 -19.24 7.64
CA GLN A 224 1.24 -19.43 8.99
C GLN A 224 1.47 -20.87 9.44
N GLU A 225 1.24 -21.83 8.56
CA GLU A 225 1.48 -23.26 8.84
C GLU A 225 2.96 -23.55 9.10
N SER A 226 3.87 -22.96 8.33
CA SER A 226 5.32 -23.13 8.52
C SER A 226 5.92 -22.39 9.73
N LYS A 227 5.17 -21.47 10.37
CA LYS A 227 5.56 -20.87 11.67
C LYS A 227 5.17 -21.70 12.88
N VAL A 228 4.26 -22.67 12.73
CA VAL A 228 3.82 -23.54 13.83
C VAL A 228 4.83 -24.68 14.06
N GLU A 229 5.72 -24.95 13.11
CA GLU A 229 6.75 -26.01 13.18
C GLU A 229 8.14 -25.55 13.67
N GLU A 230 8.30 -24.34 14.21
CA GLU A 230 9.55 -23.99 14.91
C GLU A 230 9.59 -24.69 16.28
N PRO A 231 10.61 -25.53 16.58
CA PRO A 231 10.65 -26.24 17.86
C PRO A 231 10.94 -25.25 18.98
N THR A 232 9.98 -25.08 19.88
CA THR A 232 10.20 -24.53 21.21
C THR A 232 11.15 -25.46 21.97
N ASN A 233 12.44 -25.19 21.92
CA ASN A 233 13.36 -25.71 22.92
C ASN A 233 13.07 -24.96 24.24
N GLU A 234 12.08 -25.45 24.99
CA GLU A 234 11.93 -25.10 26.39
C GLU A 234 13.16 -25.58 27.15
N VAL A 235 13.92 -24.60 27.63
CA VAL A 235 14.95 -24.78 28.65
C VAL A 235 14.26 -25.17 29.95
N SER A 236 14.44 -26.40 30.40
CA SER A 236 14.11 -26.80 31.77
C SER A 236 15.40 -26.95 32.57
N GLU A 237 15.42 -26.29 33.73
CA GLU A 237 16.54 -26.16 34.65
C GLU A 237 16.86 -27.47 35.41
N ILE A 238 18.17 -27.74 35.48
CA ILE A 238 18.96 -28.29 36.60
C ILE A 238 18.66 -29.74 37.07
N VAL A 239 19.55 -30.68 36.70
CA VAL A 239 20.37 -31.52 37.61
C VAL A 239 21.66 -31.95 36.88
N THR A 240 22.83 -31.75 37.47
CA THR A 240 24.15 -32.30 37.04
C THR A 240 24.74 -33.16 38.18
N PRO A 241 25.83 -33.94 37.95
CA PRO A 241 26.34 -34.62 36.74
C PRO A 241 26.55 -36.15 37.03
N THR A 242 26.90 -37.04 36.09
CA THR A 242 28.29 -37.45 35.76
C THR A 242 28.30 -38.55 34.67
N VAL A 243 29.36 -38.54 33.84
CA VAL A 243 29.98 -39.62 33.04
C VAL A 243 29.57 -39.81 31.56
N VAL A 244 30.32 -39.13 30.69
CA VAL A 244 31.06 -39.62 29.49
C VAL A 244 30.44 -40.74 28.64
N SER A 245 30.03 -40.42 27.40
CA SER A 245 30.60 -40.95 26.12
C SER A 245 29.81 -40.46 24.89
N LEU A 246 30.53 -40.21 23.78
CA LEU A 246 30.05 -39.76 22.45
C LEU A 246 29.33 -40.89 21.65
N PRO A 247 28.66 -40.56 20.52
CA PRO A 247 27.49 -41.28 20.02
C PRO A 247 27.80 -42.29 18.91
N ASP A 248 26.97 -43.33 18.78
CA ASP A 248 26.82 -44.08 17.52
C ASP A 248 25.42 -43.85 16.95
N SER A 249 25.39 -43.12 15.85
CA SER A 249 24.23 -42.93 14.99
C SER A 249 24.24 -44.03 13.94
N SER A 250 23.18 -44.83 13.88
CA SER A 250 22.86 -45.62 12.70
C SER A 250 21.35 -45.62 12.48
N VAL A 251 20.86 -44.63 11.74
CA VAL A 251 19.59 -44.76 11.02
C VAL A 251 19.83 -44.41 9.57
N THR A 252 19.83 -45.44 8.75
CA THR A 252 19.78 -45.42 7.30
C THR A 252 18.47 -44.76 6.86
N THR A 253 18.54 -43.60 6.20
CA THR A 253 17.42 -43.04 5.44
C THR A 253 17.62 -43.32 3.95
N THR A 254 16.69 -44.11 3.43
CA THR A 254 16.48 -44.44 2.03
C THR A 254 16.19 -43.19 1.18
N SER A 255 17.03 -43.01 0.16
CA SER A 255 16.77 -42.51 -1.20
C SER A 255 15.60 -41.53 -1.44
N ILE A 256 15.93 -40.27 -1.80
CA ILE A 256 15.21 -39.53 -2.84
C ILE A 256 16.22 -38.81 -3.74
N ASN A 257 16.08 -39.05 -5.04
CA ASN A 257 16.94 -38.59 -6.12
C ASN A 257 16.86 -37.06 -6.30
N ASN A 258 18.00 -36.36 -6.24
CA ASN A 258 18.12 -34.96 -6.66
C ASN A 258 19.16 -34.85 -7.78
N GLY A 259 18.66 -34.83 -9.01
CA GLY A 259 19.43 -34.41 -10.18
C GLY A 259 19.67 -32.90 -10.17
N ASN A 260 20.92 -32.51 -10.42
CA ASN A 260 21.41 -31.20 -10.87
C ASN A 260 21.28 -30.01 -9.88
N LYS A 261 22.18 -29.95 -8.89
CA LYS A 261 22.63 -28.68 -8.29
C LYS A 261 23.96 -28.25 -8.93
N LEU A 262 23.89 -27.31 -9.87
CA LEU A 262 25.03 -26.40 -10.09
C LEU A 262 25.15 -25.49 -8.85
N PRO A 263 26.37 -25.12 -8.42
CA PRO A 263 26.55 -24.24 -7.27
C PRO A 263 26.12 -22.81 -7.62
N TYR A 264 24.88 -22.44 -7.30
CA TYR A 264 24.32 -21.08 -7.39
C TYR A 264 25.03 -20.05 -6.47
N ILE A 265 26.02 -20.49 -5.70
CA ILE A 265 26.79 -19.68 -4.74
C ILE A 265 27.86 -18.82 -5.45
N ALA A 266 28.19 -19.07 -6.72
CA ALA A 266 29.22 -18.30 -7.44
C ALA A 266 28.76 -16.92 -7.95
N VAL A 267 27.46 -16.73 -8.19
CA VAL A 267 26.94 -15.49 -8.83
C VAL A 267 26.96 -14.26 -7.89
N PRO A 268 26.62 -14.36 -6.59
CA PRO A 268 26.66 -13.21 -5.69
C PRO A 268 28.08 -12.67 -5.43
N LEU A 269 29.09 -13.54 -5.38
CA LEU A 269 30.47 -13.14 -5.05
C LEU A 269 31.14 -12.31 -6.15
N VAL A 270 30.70 -12.45 -7.41
CA VAL A 270 31.25 -11.69 -8.54
C VAL A 270 30.56 -10.32 -8.71
N LEU A 271 29.28 -10.21 -8.36
CA LEU A 271 28.51 -8.97 -8.54
C LEU A 271 28.82 -7.89 -7.50
N ILE A 272 29.09 -8.28 -6.25
CA ILE A 272 29.38 -7.34 -5.15
C ILE A 272 30.59 -6.43 -5.46
N PRO A 273 31.76 -6.93 -5.91
CA PRO A 273 32.90 -6.06 -6.22
C PRO A 273 32.65 -5.13 -7.42
N ILE A 274 31.83 -5.54 -8.40
CA ILE A 274 31.48 -4.69 -9.56
C ILE A 274 30.64 -3.49 -9.12
N ILE A 275 29.62 -3.71 -8.29
CA ILE A 275 28.74 -2.64 -7.78
C ILE A 275 29.52 -1.67 -6.88
N LEU A 276 30.40 -2.19 -6.03
CA LEU A 276 31.29 -1.37 -5.20
C LEU A 276 32.29 -0.55 -6.04
N GLY A 277 32.86 -1.15 -7.09
CA GLY A 277 33.76 -0.46 -8.02
C GLY A 277 33.08 0.69 -8.78
N ILE A 278 31.84 0.47 -9.24
CA ILE A 278 31.03 1.49 -9.92
C ILE A 278 30.71 2.63 -8.96
N SER A 279 30.14 2.33 -7.78
CA SER A 279 29.75 3.36 -6.81
C SER A 279 30.93 4.22 -6.33
N TYR A 280 32.13 3.64 -6.13
CA TYR A 280 33.33 4.38 -5.75
C TYR A 280 33.75 5.42 -6.80
N LYS A 281 33.59 5.11 -8.09
CA LYS A 281 33.91 6.02 -9.20
C LYS A 281 32.99 7.25 -9.25
N TYR A 282 31.73 7.12 -8.84
CA TYR A 282 30.76 8.22 -8.87
C TYR A 282 30.67 9.03 -7.57
N LEU A 283 31.10 8.48 -6.43
CA LEU A 283 31.03 9.16 -5.13
C LEU A 283 32.22 10.09 -4.85
N THR A 284 33.41 9.78 -5.37
CA THR A 284 34.63 10.58 -5.13
C THR A 284 34.59 12.03 -5.67
N PRO A 285 33.97 12.35 -6.82
CA PRO A 285 33.88 13.74 -7.31
C PRO A 285 32.89 14.60 -6.51
N VAL A 286 31.83 14.00 -5.98
CA VAL A 286 30.75 14.71 -5.25
C VAL A 286 31.27 15.23 -3.91
N TRP A 287 32.10 14.45 -3.21
CA TRP A 287 32.69 14.85 -1.95
C TRP A 287 33.68 16.03 -2.08
N ARG A 288 34.51 16.07 -3.15
CA ARG A 288 35.40 17.21 -3.41
C ARG A 288 34.65 18.53 -3.65
N LYS A 289 33.45 18.49 -4.24
CA LYS A 289 32.63 19.70 -4.45
C LYS A 289 31.98 20.23 -3.17
N LYS A 290 31.60 19.33 -2.24
CA LYS A 290 30.96 19.73 -0.98
C LYS A 290 31.96 20.39 -0.01
N ALA A 291 33.21 19.94 0.01
CA ALA A 291 34.27 20.52 0.85
C ALA A 291 34.61 21.98 0.46
N LYS A 292 34.65 22.31 -0.84
CA LYS A 292 34.96 23.69 -1.31
C LYS A 292 33.86 24.71 -0.99
N ARG A 293 32.59 24.29 -0.87
CA ARG A 293 31.46 25.21 -0.63
C ARG A 293 31.37 25.70 0.82
N LYS A 294 31.98 25.00 1.78
CA LYS A 294 31.96 25.36 3.21
C LYS A 294 33.02 26.43 3.59
N ALA A 295 34.01 26.69 2.74
CA ALA A 295 35.11 27.62 3.06
C ALA A 295 34.86 29.09 2.68
N MET A 296 33.78 29.43 1.95
CA MET A 296 33.49 30.79 1.48
C MET A 296 32.30 31.45 2.20
N LYS A 297 32.34 31.54 3.53
CA LYS A 297 31.55 32.52 4.29
C LYS A 297 32.42 33.09 5.41
N LYS A 298 33.28 34.05 5.08
CA LYS A 298 33.89 34.96 6.05
C LYS A 298 33.31 36.36 5.83
N ILE A 299 32.83 36.92 6.94
CA ILE A 299 31.99 38.09 7.15
C ILE A 299 32.65 39.39 6.66
N ILE A 300 31.90 40.26 5.99
CA ILE A 300 32.13 41.72 6.02
C ILE A 300 30.91 42.33 6.71
N ASN A 301 31.06 42.62 8.00
CA ASN A 301 30.19 43.52 8.74
C ASN A 301 30.98 44.82 8.88
N LEU A 302 30.47 45.91 8.32
CA LEU A 302 30.89 47.27 8.65
C LEU A 302 29.61 48.06 8.89
N SER A 303 29.26 48.15 10.17
CA SER A 303 28.34 49.14 10.69
C SER A 303 29.07 50.47 10.74
N ASP A 304 28.49 51.52 10.17
CA ASP A 304 28.77 52.87 10.62
C ASP A 304 27.44 53.62 10.77
N GLN A 305 27.01 53.74 12.03
CA GLN A 305 26.08 54.77 12.45
C GLN A 305 26.76 55.61 13.52
N LYS A 306 26.78 56.92 13.24
CA LYS A 306 26.84 58.10 14.13
C LYS A 306 28.19 58.62 14.62
N LYS A 307 28.47 59.85 14.17
CA LYS A 307 28.85 61.08 14.90
C LYS A 307 28.81 62.20 13.85
N ALA A 308 28.30 63.41 14.04
CA ALA A 308 27.65 64.13 15.12
C ALA A 308 26.72 65.18 14.46
#